data_AF-A0A8X7CK27-F1
#
_entry.id   AF-A0A8X7CK27-F1
#
_cell.length_a   1.000
_cell.length_b   1.000
_cell.length_c   1.000
_cell.angle_alpha   90.00
_cell.angle_beta   90.00
_cell.angle_gamma   90.00
#
_symmetry.space_group_name_H-M   'P 1'
#
loop_
_entity.id
_entity.type
_entity.pdbx_description
1 polymer ?
#
loop_
_entity_poly.entity_id
_entity_poly.type
_entity_poly.pdbx_seq_one_letter_code
_entity_poly.pdbx_strand_id
1 'polypeptide(L)'
;CGGRLLALREMEHLYSHAKYGDQNYDNKEDCDWIIQGLNDHRVRLRFLTFEVEHEQDCGYDYVEVYDGEDDSAKNLGKFCGNKVSPETICHNLQQSQPIG
;
A
#
# COMPACT_ATOMS: atom_id res chain seq x y z
N CYS A 1 -6.96 12.14 0.59
CA CYS A 1 -7.11 10.87 -0.17
C CYS A 1 -6.60 9.77 0.75
N GLY A 2 -7.22 8.59 0.79
CA GLY A 2 -6.88 7.58 1.79
C GLY A 2 -8.08 7.04 2.58
N GLY A 3 -7.82 6.10 3.47
CA GLY A 3 -8.85 5.48 4.29
C GLY A 3 -8.45 4.12 4.85
N ARG A 4 -9.43 3.42 5.43
CA ARG A 4 -9.26 2.05 5.95
C ARG A 4 -10.10 1.09 5.12
N LEU A 5 -9.46 0.04 4.64
CA LEU A 5 -10.09 -1.03 3.88
C LEU A 5 -9.98 -2.34 4.67
N LEU A 6 -11.02 -3.17 4.54
CA LEU A 6 -11.00 -4.52 5.06
C LEU A 6 -10.73 -5.47 3.90
N ALA A 7 -9.54 -6.09 3.89
CA ALA A 7 -9.24 -7.16 2.96
C ALA A 7 -10.06 -8.41 3.34
N LEU A 8 -11.18 -8.59 2.65
CA LEU A 8 -12.01 -9.79 2.73
C LEU A 8 -11.40 -10.91 1.89
N ARG A 9 -12.14 -12.02 1.73
CA ARG A 9 -11.71 -13.15 0.89
C ARG A 9 -11.77 -12.83 -0.61
N GLU A 10 -12.55 -11.84 -1.00
CA GLU A 10 -12.66 -11.37 -2.38
C GLU A 10 -11.66 -10.27 -2.66
N MET A 11 -11.20 -10.18 -3.91
CA MET A 11 -10.27 -9.15 -4.34
C MET A 11 -10.99 -7.81 -4.43
N GLU A 12 -10.50 -6.81 -3.71
CA GLU A 12 -10.93 -5.42 -3.85
C GLU A 12 -9.90 -4.63 -4.66
N HIS A 13 -10.39 -3.78 -5.57
CA HIS A 13 -9.56 -2.87 -6.33
C HIS A 13 -9.54 -1.50 -5.67
N LEU A 14 -8.33 -1.00 -5.44
CA LEU A 14 -8.08 0.33 -4.89
C LEU A 14 -7.37 1.18 -5.93
N TYR A 15 -7.80 2.44 -6.05
CA TYR A 15 -7.14 3.46 -6.86
C TYR A 15 -6.58 4.56 -5.94
N SER A 16 -5.26 4.62 -5.81
CA SER A 16 -4.58 5.64 -5.01
C SER A 16 -4.33 6.88 -5.88
N HIS A 17 -5.28 7.79 -5.78
CA HIS A 17 -5.43 9.15 -6.32
C HIS A 17 -6.90 9.59 -6.05
N ALA A 18 -7.78 8.64 -5.72
CA ALA A 18 -9.18 8.80 -5.33
C ALA A 18 -10.08 9.58 -6.31
N LYS A 19 -9.52 10.17 -7.38
CA LYS A 19 -10.19 11.05 -8.33
C LYS A 19 -10.16 10.49 -9.75
N TYR A 20 -10.48 9.20 -9.85
CA TYR A 20 -10.89 8.49 -11.08
C TYR A 20 -9.77 7.91 -11.95
N GLY A 21 -9.58 6.59 -11.84
CA GLY A 21 -9.17 5.75 -12.98
C GLY A 21 -7.77 6.03 -13.57
N ASP A 22 -7.73 6.57 -14.79
CA ASP A 22 -6.58 6.69 -15.69
C ASP A 22 -5.99 8.12 -15.78
N GLN A 23 -6.39 9.02 -14.88
CA GLN A 23 -5.85 10.38 -14.83
C GLN A 23 -4.61 10.49 -13.96
N ASN A 24 -3.78 11.51 -14.25
CA ASN A 24 -2.60 11.84 -13.46
C ASN A 24 -3.00 12.27 -12.04
N TYR A 25 -2.11 12.01 -11.08
CA TYR A 25 -2.31 12.44 -9.72
C TYR A 25 -2.19 13.97 -9.54
N ASP A 26 -2.84 14.56 -8.53
CA ASP A 26 -2.70 16.00 -8.26
C ASP A 26 -1.34 16.25 -7.56
N ASN A 27 -0.77 17.45 -7.73
CA ASN A 27 0.50 17.80 -7.10
C ASN A 27 0.37 17.87 -5.57
N LYS A 28 1.42 17.45 -4.85
CA LYS A 28 1.52 17.50 -3.37
C LYS A 28 0.44 16.67 -2.67
N GLU A 29 0.02 15.59 -3.30
CA GLU A 29 -0.81 14.60 -2.63
C GLU A 29 -0.03 13.83 -1.57
N ASP A 30 -0.72 13.56 -0.48
CA ASP A 30 -0.24 12.77 0.65
C ASP A 30 -1.42 11.91 1.10
N CYS A 31 -1.38 10.62 0.77
CA CYS A 31 -2.50 9.70 0.91
C CYS A 31 -2.08 8.41 1.63
N ASP A 32 -2.78 8.06 2.70
CA ASP A 32 -2.53 6.82 3.43
C ASP A 32 -3.70 5.85 3.34
N TRP A 33 -3.39 4.57 3.10
CA TRP A 33 -4.36 3.48 3.12
C TRP A 33 -3.94 2.41 4.11
N ILE A 34 -4.79 2.15 5.09
CA ILE A 34 -4.64 1.00 6.00
C ILE A 34 -5.49 -0.15 5.47
N ILE A 35 -4.85 -1.22 5.01
CA ILE A 35 -5.52 -2.42 4.52
C ILE A 35 -5.41 -3.51 5.58
N GLN A 36 -6.53 -3.85 6.21
CA GLN A 36 -6.56 -4.80 7.32
C GLN A 36 -7.18 -6.14 6.88
N GLY A 37 -6.47 -7.24 7.11
CA GLY A 37 -6.99 -8.60 6.92
C GLY A 37 -7.96 -9.02 8.03
N LEU A 38 -8.89 -9.92 7.71
CA LEU A 38 -9.74 -10.54 8.73
C LEU A 38 -8.96 -11.56 9.58
N ASN A 39 -9.05 -11.44 10.90
CA ASN A 39 -8.51 -12.41 11.87
C ASN A 39 -7.04 -12.77 11.59
N ASP A 40 -6.76 -14.03 11.27
CA ASP A 40 -5.45 -14.64 11.01
C ASP A 40 -5.04 -14.60 9.52
N HIS A 41 -5.81 -13.93 8.67
CA HIS A 41 -5.51 -13.85 7.24
C HIS A 41 -4.45 -12.78 6.97
N ARG A 42 -3.57 -13.07 6.00
CA ARG A 42 -2.59 -12.12 5.48
C ARG A 42 -3.17 -11.33 4.32
N VAL A 43 -2.68 -10.11 4.13
CA VAL A 43 -3.05 -9.26 3.00
C VAL A 43 -2.04 -9.52 1.88
N ARG A 44 -2.54 -9.83 0.68
CA ARG A 44 -1.72 -9.91 -0.53
C ARG A 44 -1.97 -8.65 -1.35
N LEU A 45 -1.01 -7.75 -1.37
CA LEU A 45 -1.05 -6.52 -2.15
C LEU A 45 -0.40 -6.76 -3.52
N ARG A 46 -1.08 -6.37 -4.58
CA ARG A 46 -0.58 -6.43 -5.95
C ARG A 46 -0.90 -5.13 -6.68
N PHE A 47 0.13 -4.51 -7.23
CA PHE A 47 -0.04 -3.43 -8.18
C PHE A 47 -0.53 -3.99 -9.51
N LEU A 48 -1.73 -3.60 -9.93
CA LEU A 48 -2.28 -3.94 -11.25
C LEU A 48 -1.81 -2.95 -12.32
N THR A 49 -1.65 -1.69 -11.93
CA THR A 49 -1.11 -0.59 -12.73
C THR A 49 -0.33 0.31 -11.78
N PHE A 50 0.81 0.80 -12.24
CA PHE A 50 1.68 1.67 -11.46
C PHE A 50 2.48 2.57 -12.39
N GLU A 51 2.29 3.88 -12.26
CA GLU A 51 3.03 4.89 -12.98
C GLU A 51 3.13 6.14 -12.10
N VAL A 52 4.32 6.36 -11.56
CA VAL A 52 4.67 7.47 -10.67
C VAL A 52 5.94 8.12 -11.23
N GLU A 53 6.15 9.43 -11.03
CA GLU A 53 7.35 10.12 -11.51
C GLU A 53 8.62 9.36 -11.12
N HIS A 54 9.48 9.06 -12.10
CA HIS A 54 10.71 8.33 -11.85
C HIS A 54 11.84 9.25 -11.40
N GLU A 55 12.46 8.90 -10.28
CA GLU A 55 13.68 9.52 -9.75
C GLU A 55 14.60 8.40 -9.25
N GLN A 56 15.92 8.60 -9.27
CA GLN A 56 16.90 7.54 -8.99
C GLN A 56 16.71 6.86 -7.62
N ASP A 57 16.35 7.63 -6.59
CA ASP A 57 16.10 7.17 -5.23
C ASP A 57 14.63 7.36 -4.82
N CYS A 58 13.74 7.57 -5.79
CA CYS A 58 12.35 7.93 -5.59
C CYS A 58 12.17 9.12 -4.63
N GLY A 59 13.01 10.15 -4.78
CA GLY A 59 13.02 11.35 -3.93
C GLY A 59 11.94 12.38 -4.23
N TYR A 60 11.25 12.27 -5.37
CA TYR A 60 10.13 13.14 -5.76
C TYR A 60 8.80 12.50 -5.35
N ASP A 61 8.14 11.80 -6.27
CA ASP A 61 6.90 11.08 -6.00
C ASP A 61 7.18 9.59 -5.76
N TYR A 62 6.41 8.99 -4.85
CA TYR A 62 6.57 7.58 -4.52
C TYR A 62 5.34 6.98 -3.86
N VAL A 63 5.30 5.65 -3.84
CA VAL A 63 4.43 4.86 -2.96
C VAL A 63 5.32 4.02 -2.07
N GLU A 64 5.11 4.11 -0.76
CA GLU A 64 5.75 3.22 0.22
C GLU A 64 4.74 2.22 0.77
N VAL A 65 5.21 0.99 0.99
CA VAL A 65 4.39 -0.09 1.56
C VAL A 65 5.02 -0.54 2.86
N TYR A 66 4.22 -0.54 3.93
CA TYR A 66 4.66 -0.94 5.26
C TYR A 66 3.89 -2.17 5.74
N ASP A 67 4.58 -3.08 6.44
CA ASP A 67 3.99 -4.25 7.09
C ASP A 67 3.49 -3.88 8.51
N GLY A 68 2.51 -2.98 8.59
CA GLY A 68 1.94 -2.51 9.85
C GLY A 68 0.95 -1.36 9.68
N GLU A 69 0.66 -0.67 10.80
CA GLU A 69 -0.36 0.38 10.85
C GLU A 69 0.12 1.74 10.33
N ASP A 70 1.43 1.98 10.36
CA ASP A 70 2.05 3.27 10.00
C ASP A 70 3.50 3.08 9.47
N ASP A 71 4.17 4.20 9.21
CA ASP A 71 5.53 4.32 8.66
C ASP A 71 6.64 3.88 9.64
N SER A 72 6.31 3.62 10.91
CA SER A 72 7.25 3.06 11.89
C SER A 72 7.43 1.54 11.73
N ALA A 73 6.53 0.89 11.00
CA ALA A 73 6.56 -0.55 10.76
C ALA A 73 7.64 -0.94 9.72
N LYS A 74 7.75 -2.24 9.45
CA LYS A 74 8.73 -2.74 8.48
C LYS A 74 8.39 -2.24 7.08
N ASN A 75 9.23 -1.38 6.52
CA ASN A 75 9.15 -0.96 5.12
C ASN A 75 9.40 -2.18 4.20
N LEU A 76 8.42 -2.48 3.35
CA LEU A 76 8.46 -3.55 2.35
C LEU A 76 8.94 -3.05 0.98
N GLY A 77 8.99 -1.73 0.79
CA GLY A 77 9.63 -1.07 -0.33
C GLY A 77 9.12 0.35 -0.55
N LYS A 78 9.95 1.13 -1.22
CA LYS A 78 9.64 2.44 -1.80
C LYS A 78 9.67 2.32 -3.31
N PHE A 79 8.62 2.75 -3.98
CA PHE A 79 8.40 2.52 -5.40
C PHE A 79 8.10 3.81 -6.14
N CYS A 80 8.69 3.97 -7.32
CA CYS A 80 8.42 5.04 -8.28
C CYS A 80 8.72 4.57 -9.71
N GLY A 81 8.43 5.39 -10.73
CA GLY A 81 8.49 4.98 -12.12
C GLY A 81 7.34 4.04 -12.50
N ASN A 82 7.61 3.08 -13.37
CA ASN A 82 6.61 2.15 -13.91
C ASN A 82 6.94 0.67 -13.68
N LYS A 83 7.92 0.38 -12.81
CA LYS A 83 8.34 -0.98 -12.46
C LYS A 83 8.13 -1.21 -10.98
N VAL A 84 7.31 -2.20 -10.67
CA VAL A 84 7.04 -2.64 -9.30
C VAL A 84 7.19 -4.14 -9.19
N SER A 85 7.48 -4.60 -7.97
CA SER A 85 7.37 -6.03 -7.66
C SER A 85 5.92 -6.47 -7.85
N PRO A 86 5.67 -7.61 -8.51
CA PRO A 86 4.31 -8.04 -8.83
C PRO A 86 3.48 -8.41 -7.59
N GLU A 87 4.09 -8.55 -6.42
CA GLU A 87 3.40 -8.99 -5.21
C GLU A 87 4.13 -8.63 -3.93
N THR A 88 3.37 -8.19 -2.93
CA THR A 88 3.82 -7.99 -1.55
C THR A 88 2.84 -8.69 -0.61
N ILE A 89 3.36 -9.41 0.39
CA ILE A 89 2.55 -10.06 1.43
C ILE A 89 2.73 -9.26 2.72
N CYS A 90 1.64 -8.68 3.22
CA CYS A 90 1.59 -8.01 4.51
C CYS A 90 0.97 -8.96 5.55
N HIS A 91 1.58 -9.01 6.72
CA HIS A 91 1.08 -9.75 7.87
C HIS A 91 0.00 -8.94 8.56
N ASN A 92 -1.00 -9.63 9.11
CA ASN A 92 -1.88 -8.94 10.03
C ASN A 92 -1.07 -8.58 11.27
N LEU A 93 -1.32 -7.38 11.81
CA LEU A 93 -0.87 -7.04 13.14
C LEU A 93 -1.48 -8.09 14.07
N GLN A 94 -0.69 -9.06 14.50
CA GLN A 94 -1.14 -10.01 15.50
C GLN A 94 -1.62 -9.16 16.67
N GLN A 95 -2.90 -9.30 17.04
CA GLN A 95 -3.30 -8.99 18.40
C GLN A 95 -2.26 -9.69 19.26
N SER A 96 -1.45 -8.90 19.96
CA SER A 96 -0.39 -9.31 20.86
C SER A 96 -0.57 -10.77 21.29
N GLN A 97 0.13 -11.71 20.67
CA GLN A 97 0.26 -13.02 21.30
C GLN A 97 0.97 -12.74 22.62
N PRO A 98 0.34 -13.01 23.78
CA PRO A 98 1.07 -12.91 25.03
C PRO A 98 2.20 -13.92 24.93
N ILE A 99 3.43 -13.43 25.02
CA ILE A 99 4.56 -14.28 25.37
C ILE A 99 4.36 -14.57 26.86
N GLY A 100 3.72 -15.69 27.15
CA GLY A 100 3.43 -16.16 28.51
C GLY A 100 2.99 -17.61 28.50
#